data_AF-A0A6L2PFB2-F1
#
_entry.id   AF-A0A6L2PFB2-F1
#
_cell.length_a   1.000
_cell.length_b   1.000
_cell.length_c   1.000
_cell.angle_alpha   90.00
_cell.angle_beta   90.00
_cell.angle_gamma   90.00
#
_symmetry.space_group_name_H-M   'P 1'
#
loop_
_entity.id
_entity.type
_entity.pdbx_description
1 polymer ?
#
loop_
_entity_poly.entity_id
_entity_poly.type
_entity_poly.pdbx_seq_one_letter_code
_entity_poly.pdbx_strand_id
1 'polypeptide(L)'
;MDTPSLSHLSADNYDHIYEPAEDSFLLMDVLEEDLALLQNMKPSVCVEIGSGSGIIITAVAKALGRSSCYIAIDINPVACKVTKRTAELNGTDVEVIRMDLLSGFHWNNKVDVLIFNPPYVVTPSEEVLENKRCGDLTRAWAGGKRGREIVENLIYDSNSSGTRYRRLRGTKCNEHTSLHEHSFRINTTPRSLLTLPATSIGYRSSVLVYRMICAYAVIINYRNAAWCPKWIAPNVLTFVGFLFTVLNFLMLSYYDYDFYASSDEHPEVPAVPQWVWAVAACSIFLAYTLDGIDGKQARRTQTSGPLGELFDHGLDSWTAFLIPTCMYSVFGRGVHSIPPLRMYFCLWNIFINFYLSHWEKHNTGVLFLPWGYDASMVVTILIFVVTSIFGHKVWSFTLPGGISAGHMFELTFYICAILSNLPMCLWNVYKSYRDGTGKMRPFSEAVRPLVPVIVLLVVCTLWVVYSPADVINLDPRCVYVVTGTIFSNICCRLIVAMMSSARCELLNWLILPTGIVAAVSLMLPSTTGASAELGMLYALALIATVAHVHYGTCVVRAG
;
A
#
# COMPACT_ATOMS: atom_id res chain seq x y z
N MET A 1 -15.02 14.88 -1.37
CA MET A 1 -16.33 14.70 -2.02
C MET A 1 -16.96 13.48 -1.38
N ASP A 2 -18.20 13.56 -0.94
CA ASP A 2 -18.85 12.39 -0.32
C ASP A 2 -19.06 11.28 -1.36
N THR A 3 -18.62 10.06 -1.03
CA THR A 3 -18.85 8.89 -1.88
C THR A 3 -20.35 8.62 -2.01
N PRO A 4 -20.91 8.53 -3.23
CA PRO A 4 -22.31 8.19 -3.40
C PRO A 4 -22.65 6.79 -2.89
N SER A 5 -23.84 6.63 -2.32
CA SER A 5 -24.38 5.33 -1.98
C SER A 5 -24.67 4.53 -3.26
N LEU A 6 -24.19 3.28 -3.28
CA LEU A 6 -24.47 2.30 -4.32
C LEU A 6 -25.31 1.13 -3.77
N SER A 7 -26.07 1.35 -2.69
CA SER A 7 -26.78 0.28 -1.98
C SER A 7 -27.85 -0.44 -2.79
N HIS A 8 -28.26 0.12 -3.93
CA HIS A 8 -29.17 -0.54 -4.88
C HIS A 8 -28.49 -1.57 -5.78
N LEU A 9 -27.16 -1.64 -5.79
CA LEU A 9 -26.40 -2.62 -6.56
C LEU A 9 -26.26 -3.94 -5.82
N SER A 10 -26.40 -5.02 -6.58
CA SER A 10 -26.27 -6.40 -6.16
C SER A 10 -25.18 -7.10 -6.97
N ALA A 11 -24.74 -8.29 -6.54
CA ALA A 11 -23.75 -9.09 -7.26
C ALA A 11 -24.12 -9.29 -8.73
N ASP A 12 -25.39 -9.61 -9.01
CA ASP A 12 -25.93 -9.81 -10.36
C ASP A 12 -25.82 -8.56 -11.26
N ASN A 13 -25.72 -7.36 -10.67
CA ASN A 13 -25.50 -6.15 -11.46
C ASN A 13 -24.06 -6.05 -11.96
N TYR A 14 -23.09 -6.49 -11.15
CA TYR A 14 -21.66 -6.41 -11.48
C TYR A 14 -21.22 -7.43 -12.53
N ASP A 15 -22.05 -8.43 -12.84
CA ASP A 15 -21.88 -9.28 -14.02
C ASP A 15 -22.07 -8.50 -15.34
N HIS A 16 -22.68 -7.32 -15.27
CA HIS A 16 -23.09 -6.53 -16.44
C HIS A 16 -22.57 -5.10 -16.45
N ILE A 17 -22.05 -4.57 -15.34
CA ILE A 17 -21.53 -3.22 -15.24
C ILE A 17 -20.23 -3.16 -14.43
N TYR A 18 -19.40 -2.16 -14.71
CA TYR A 18 -18.15 -1.97 -14.00
C TYR A 18 -18.39 -1.63 -12.52
N GLU A 19 -17.87 -2.47 -11.64
CA GLU A 19 -17.79 -2.16 -10.20
C GLU A 19 -16.73 -1.09 -9.98
N PRO A 20 -17.03 0.01 -9.26
CA PRO A 20 -16.03 1.00 -8.91
C PRO A 20 -14.79 0.39 -8.25
N ALA A 21 -13.63 0.58 -8.86
CA ALA A 21 -12.36 0.05 -8.38
C ALA A 21 -11.33 1.16 -8.15
N GLU A 22 -10.05 0.79 -7.99
CA GLU A 22 -8.97 1.75 -7.65
C GLU A 22 -8.91 2.94 -8.60
N ASP A 23 -9.19 2.72 -9.89
CA ASP A 23 -9.21 3.78 -10.91
C ASP A 23 -10.35 4.79 -10.72
N SER A 24 -11.54 4.31 -10.33
CA SER A 24 -12.73 5.12 -10.09
C SER A 24 -12.53 5.99 -8.85
N PHE A 25 -11.98 5.40 -7.78
CA PHE A 25 -11.65 6.13 -6.56
C PHE A 25 -10.51 7.11 -6.76
N LEU A 26 -9.45 6.73 -7.49
CA LEU A 26 -8.37 7.65 -7.85
C LEU A 26 -8.88 8.85 -8.64
N LEU A 27 -9.81 8.63 -9.59
CA LEU A 27 -10.43 9.72 -10.34
C LEU A 27 -11.29 10.62 -9.43
N MET A 28 -12.01 10.05 -8.48
CA MET A 28 -12.76 10.83 -7.48
C MET A 28 -11.85 11.66 -6.58
N ASP A 29 -10.72 11.10 -6.13
CA ASP A 29 -9.73 11.80 -5.31
C ASP A 29 -9.14 13.00 -6.07
N VAL A 30 -8.80 12.81 -7.35
CA VAL A 30 -8.35 13.92 -8.23
C VAL A 30 -9.42 15.00 -8.40
N LEU A 31 -10.69 14.61 -8.56
CA LEU A 31 -11.81 15.55 -8.66
C LEU A 31 -12.06 16.29 -7.33
N GLU A 32 -11.80 15.65 -6.20
CA GLU A 32 -11.86 16.26 -4.88
C GLU A 32 -10.72 17.27 -4.67
N GLU A 33 -9.50 16.95 -5.08
CA GLU A 33 -8.37 17.90 -5.06
C GLU A 33 -8.67 19.15 -5.92
N ASP A 34 -9.29 18.95 -7.08
CA ASP A 34 -9.69 20.03 -7.99
C ASP A 34 -11.05 20.67 -7.63
N LEU A 35 -11.70 20.27 -6.53
CA LEU A 35 -13.06 20.72 -6.18
C LEU A 35 -13.15 22.25 -6.04
N ALA A 36 -12.17 22.88 -5.40
CA ALA A 36 -12.14 24.34 -5.26
C ALA A 36 -12.04 25.04 -6.63
N LEU A 37 -11.31 24.46 -7.58
CA LEU A 37 -11.23 24.97 -8.95
C LEU A 37 -12.57 24.79 -9.68
N LEU A 38 -13.21 23.64 -9.54
CA LEU A 38 -14.53 23.37 -10.14
C LEU A 38 -15.62 24.30 -9.59
N GLN A 39 -15.63 24.53 -8.27
CA GLN A 39 -16.56 25.47 -7.62
C GLN A 39 -16.34 26.91 -8.08
N ASN A 40 -15.08 27.33 -8.27
CA ASN A 40 -14.74 28.66 -8.79
C ASN A 40 -15.09 28.81 -10.28
N MET A 41 -14.96 27.73 -11.05
CA MET A 41 -15.33 27.70 -12.48
C MET A 41 -16.83 27.86 -12.69
N LYS A 42 -17.67 27.38 -11.76
CA LYS A 42 -19.13 27.35 -11.85
C LYS A 42 -19.60 26.79 -13.20
N PRO A 43 -19.23 25.53 -13.53
CA PRO A 43 -19.55 24.95 -14.82
C PRO A 43 -21.07 24.91 -15.01
N SER A 44 -21.53 25.20 -16.23
CA SER A 44 -22.94 25.07 -16.59
C SER A 44 -23.26 23.64 -17.03
N VAL A 45 -22.30 22.96 -17.67
CA VAL A 45 -22.49 21.59 -18.17
C VAL A 45 -21.29 20.69 -17.82
N CYS A 46 -21.57 19.62 -17.08
CA CYS A 46 -20.63 18.56 -16.73
C CYS A 46 -21.05 17.26 -17.43
N VAL A 47 -20.14 16.63 -18.16
CA VAL A 47 -20.41 15.38 -18.88
C VAL A 47 -19.43 14.30 -18.43
N GLU A 48 -19.94 13.11 -18.11
CA GLU A 48 -19.15 11.89 -17.93
C GLU A 48 -19.38 10.94 -19.10
N ILE A 49 -18.30 10.46 -19.72
CA ILE A 49 -18.32 9.37 -20.70
C ILE A 49 -17.98 8.07 -19.99
N GLY A 50 -18.72 7.00 -20.28
CA GLY A 50 -18.49 5.68 -19.70
C GLY A 50 -18.88 5.62 -18.22
N SER A 51 -20.08 6.10 -17.87
CA SER A 51 -20.47 6.28 -16.47
C SER A 51 -20.48 5.00 -15.61
N GLY A 52 -20.63 3.81 -16.21
CA GLY A 52 -20.59 2.54 -15.49
C GLY A 52 -21.64 2.45 -14.37
N SER A 53 -21.20 2.54 -13.12
CA SER A 53 -22.06 2.57 -11.93
C SER A 53 -22.68 3.94 -11.64
N GLY A 54 -22.17 5.00 -12.27
CA GLY A 54 -22.57 6.39 -12.05
C GLY A 54 -21.94 7.04 -10.81
N ILE A 55 -20.97 6.39 -10.16
CA ILE A 55 -20.39 6.87 -8.90
C ILE A 55 -19.68 8.24 -9.07
N ILE A 56 -18.95 8.46 -10.15
CA ILE A 56 -18.15 9.69 -10.34
C ILE A 56 -19.05 10.89 -10.65
N ILE A 57 -19.90 10.82 -11.69
CA ILE A 57 -20.81 11.94 -12.02
C ILE A 57 -21.76 12.26 -10.86
N THR A 58 -22.19 11.25 -10.10
CA THR A 58 -23.03 11.46 -8.92
C THR A 58 -22.26 12.18 -7.81
N ALA A 59 -20.99 11.83 -7.58
CA ALA A 59 -20.14 12.52 -6.60
C ALA A 59 -19.93 13.98 -6.99
N VAL A 60 -19.63 14.25 -8.27
CA VAL A 60 -19.49 15.61 -8.81
C VAL A 60 -20.79 16.39 -8.65
N ALA A 61 -21.94 15.77 -8.95
CA ALA A 61 -23.25 16.41 -8.80
C ALA A 61 -23.58 16.76 -7.34
N LYS A 62 -23.22 15.89 -6.38
CA LYS A 62 -23.35 16.19 -4.94
C LYS A 62 -22.48 17.38 -4.54
N ALA A 63 -21.24 17.42 -5.04
CA ALA A 63 -20.25 18.41 -4.63
C ALA A 63 -20.47 19.81 -5.25
N LEU A 64 -20.96 19.89 -6.48
CA LEU A 64 -21.22 21.14 -7.20
C LEU A 64 -22.68 21.62 -7.07
N GLY A 65 -23.60 20.76 -6.62
CA GLY A 65 -24.99 21.11 -6.35
C GLY A 65 -25.83 21.32 -7.62
N ARG A 66 -26.96 22.03 -7.52
CA ARG A 66 -27.95 22.14 -8.61
C ARG A 66 -27.65 23.22 -9.65
N SER A 67 -26.49 23.86 -9.58
CA SER A 67 -26.12 24.99 -10.46
C SER A 67 -25.62 24.54 -11.84
N SER A 68 -25.40 23.25 -12.04
CA SER A 68 -24.87 22.66 -13.27
C SER A 68 -25.82 21.59 -13.81
N CYS A 69 -25.82 21.41 -15.12
CA CYS A 69 -26.42 20.27 -15.78
C CYS A 69 -25.42 19.11 -15.82
N TYR A 70 -25.80 17.95 -15.29
CA TYR A 70 -24.97 16.74 -15.25
C TYR A 70 -25.49 15.73 -16.25
N ILE A 71 -24.63 15.32 -17.19
CA ILE A 71 -24.97 14.34 -18.22
C ILE A 71 -24.02 13.16 -18.10
N ALA A 72 -24.58 11.97 -17.93
CA ALA A 72 -23.85 10.71 -17.94
C ALA A 72 -24.10 9.98 -19.26
N ILE A 73 -23.03 9.49 -19.86
CA ILE A 73 -23.07 8.80 -21.13
C ILE A 73 -22.53 7.38 -20.94
N ASP A 74 -23.25 6.39 -21.45
CA ASP A 74 -22.73 5.03 -21.53
C ASP A 74 -23.27 4.30 -22.77
N ILE A 75 -22.47 3.39 -23.31
CA ILE A 75 -22.90 2.55 -24.43
C ILE A 75 -23.73 1.36 -23.94
N ASN A 76 -23.50 0.93 -22.70
CA ASN A 76 -24.17 -0.18 -22.05
C ASN A 76 -25.52 0.28 -21.45
N PRO A 77 -26.67 -0.26 -21.90
CA PRO A 77 -27.97 0.15 -21.36
C PRO A 77 -28.15 -0.23 -19.90
N VAL A 78 -27.45 -1.25 -19.39
CA VAL A 78 -27.50 -1.61 -17.96
C VAL A 78 -26.80 -0.54 -17.14
N ALA A 79 -25.62 -0.07 -17.59
CA ALA A 79 -24.91 1.05 -16.97
C ALA A 79 -25.77 2.32 -16.96
N CYS A 80 -26.44 2.66 -18.06
CA CYS A 80 -27.35 3.81 -18.08
C CYS A 80 -28.45 3.73 -17.02
N LYS A 81 -29.10 2.56 -16.88
CA LYS A 81 -30.16 2.35 -15.87
C LYS A 81 -29.60 2.44 -14.45
N VAL A 82 -28.43 1.84 -14.22
CA VAL A 82 -27.75 1.88 -12.93
C VAL A 82 -27.39 3.31 -12.57
N THR A 83 -26.73 4.05 -13.46
CA THR A 83 -26.33 5.44 -13.23
C THR A 83 -27.51 6.32 -12.86
N LYS A 84 -28.66 6.17 -13.55
CA LYS A 84 -29.87 6.93 -13.20
C LYS A 84 -30.34 6.63 -11.78
N ARG A 85 -30.38 5.34 -11.41
CA ARG A 85 -30.77 4.92 -10.06
C ARG A 85 -29.76 5.34 -8.99
N THR A 86 -28.47 5.37 -9.30
CA THR A 86 -27.42 5.89 -8.43
C THR A 86 -27.64 7.37 -8.14
N ALA A 87 -27.95 8.17 -9.15
CA ALA A 87 -28.25 9.60 -8.98
C ALA A 87 -29.50 9.82 -8.11
N GLU A 88 -30.60 9.11 -8.43
CA GLU A 88 -31.86 9.19 -7.68
C GLU A 88 -31.70 8.81 -6.20
N LEU A 89 -30.98 7.71 -5.91
CA LEU A 89 -30.69 7.25 -4.55
C LEU A 89 -29.91 8.30 -3.74
N ASN A 90 -29.08 9.10 -4.42
CA ASN A 90 -28.23 10.11 -3.79
C ASN A 90 -28.81 11.52 -3.84
N GLY A 91 -30.07 11.69 -4.31
CA GLY A 91 -30.75 12.97 -4.36
C GLY A 91 -30.17 13.97 -5.38
N THR A 92 -29.39 13.49 -6.35
CA THR A 92 -28.84 14.29 -7.44
C THR A 92 -29.68 14.13 -8.71
N ASP A 93 -29.61 15.13 -9.57
CA ASP A 93 -30.26 15.09 -10.87
C ASP A 93 -29.21 14.94 -11.97
N VAL A 94 -29.17 13.74 -12.56
CA VAL A 94 -28.25 13.38 -13.64
C VAL A 94 -29.07 12.88 -14.82
N GLU A 95 -28.87 13.52 -15.97
CA GLU A 95 -29.41 13.08 -17.24
C GLU A 95 -28.55 11.95 -17.79
N VAL A 96 -29.17 10.84 -18.20
CA VAL A 96 -28.42 9.66 -18.65
C VAL A 96 -28.77 9.33 -20.08
N ILE A 97 -27.76 9.31 -20.94
CA ILE A 97 -27.94 9.12 -22.37
C ILE A 97 -27.14 7.90 -22.84
N ARG A 98 -27.84 7.00 -23.53
CA ARG A 98 -27.21 5.87 -24.18
C ARG A 98 -26.66 6.28 -25.53
N MET A 99 -25.34 6.35 -25.68
CA MET A 99 -24.69 6.61 -26.97
C MET A 99 -23.26 6.06 -27.00
N ASP A 100 -22.68 5.99 -28.19
CA ASP A 100 -21.27 5.71 -28.36
C ASP A 100 -20.45 7.00 -28.24
N LEU A 101 -19.60 7.09 -27.21
CA LEU A 101 -18.80 8.27 -26.90
C LEU A 101 -19.61 9.57 -26.93
N LEU A 102 -19.36 10.45 -27.91
CA LEU A 102 -20.04 11.73 -28.09
C LEU A 102 -20.87 11.80 -29.40
N SER A 103 -21.09 10.66 -30.06
CA SER A 103 -21.65 10.59 -31.42
C SER A 103 -23.07 11.15 -31.58
N GLY A 104 -23.86 11.19 -30.51
CA GLY A 104 -25.29 11.54 -30.57
C GLY A 104 -25.63 13.02 -30.67
N PHE A 105 -24.67 13.93 -30.44
CA PHE A 105 -24.93 15.37 -30.41
C PHE A 105 -23.79 16.21 -31.00
N HIS A 106 -24.14 17.41 -31.45
CA HIS A 106 -23.15 18.45 -31.73
C HIS A 106 -22.77 19.17 -30.43
N TRP A 107 -21.70 18.70 -29.80
CA TRP A 107 -21.17 19.19 -28.52
C TRP A 107 -20.36 20.48 -28.60
N ASN A 108 -20.18 21.04 -29.81
CA ASN A 108 -19.27 22.16 -30.10
C ASN A 108 -19.32 23.25 -29.05
N ASN A 109 -18.28 23.29 -28.20
CA ASN A 109 -18.10 24.32 -27.17
C ASN A 109 -19.25 24.40 -26.14
N LYS A 110 -19.94 23.29 -25.84
CA LYS A 110 -21.07 23.23 -24.90
C LYS A 110 -20.80 22.50 -23.59
N VAL A 111 -19.65 21.84 -23.46
CA VAL A 111 -19.24 21.10 -22.25
C VAL A 111 -18.14 21.88 -21.53
N ASP A 112 -18.36 22.21 -20.25
CA ASP A 112 -17.39 22.94 -19.43
C ASP A 112 -16.42 21.98 -18.72
N VAL A 113 -16.94 20.85 -18.25
CA VAL A 113 -16.18 19.76 -17.62
C VAL A 113 -16.51 18.45 -18.31
N LEU A 114 -15.51 17.82 -18.92
CA LEU A 114 -15.62 16.49 -19.51
C LEU A 114 -14.78 15.49 -18.72
N ILE A 115 -15.44 14.45 -18.22
CA ILE A 115 -14.87 13.38 -17.39
C ILE A 115 -14.90 12.09 -18.21
N PHE A 116 -13.80 11.35 -18.22
CA PHE A 116 -13.77 10.03 -18.87
C PHE A 116 -12.80 9.10 -18.14
N ASN A 117 -13.32 8.00 -17.58
CA ASN A 117 -12.54 6.84 -17.19
C ASN A 117 -12.62 5.78 -18.31
N PRO A 118 -11.68 5.77 -19.27
CA PRO A 118 -11.82 4.95 -20.47
C PRO A 118 -11.51 3.47 -20.21
N PRO A 119 -11.93 2.56 -21.10
CA PRO A 119 -11.37 1.21 -21.18
C PRO A 119 -9.88 1.31 -21.59
N TYR A 120 -8.97 1.04 -20.64
CA TYR A 120 -7.52 1.25 -20.82
C TYR A 120 -6.69 -0.04 -20.80
N VAL A 121 -7.30 -1.21 -20.61
CA VAL A 121 -6.57 -2.47 -20.55
C VAL A 121 -6.13 -2.87 -21.95
N VAL A 122 -4.85 -3.23 -22.09
CA VAL A 122 -4.29 -3.75 -23.34
C VAL A 122 -4.95 -5.09 -23.68
N THR A 123 -5.66 -5.13 -24.80
CA THR A 123 -6.36 -6.30 -25.34
C THR A 123 -6.11 -6.41 -26.86
N PRO A 124 -6.38 -7.55 -27.49
CA PRO A 124 -6.48 -7.63 -28.95
C PRO A 124 -7.51 -6.60 -29.47
N SER A 125 -7.25 -5.97 -30.63
CA SER A 125 -8.18 -4.99 -31.21
C SER A 125 -9.53 -5.63 -31.56
N GLU A 126 -9.54 -6.93 -31.78
CA GLU A 126 -10.72 -7.75 -32.01
C GLU A 126 -11.67 -7.69 -30.80
N GLU A 127 -11.17 -7.69 -29.55
CA GLU A 127 -12.03 -7.56 -28.35
C GLU A 127 -12.71 -6.18 -28.25
N VAL A 128 -12.15 -5.16 -28.90
CA VAL A 128 -12.77 -3.84 -29.04
C VAL A 128 -13.86 -3.85 -30.12
N LEU A 129 -13.66 -4.61 -31.19
CA LEU A 129 -14.49 -4.62 -32.42
C LEU A 129 -15.60 -5.68 -32.45
N GLU A 130 -15.35 -6.89 -31.92
CA GLU A 130 -16.27 -8.05 -31.96
C GLU A 130 -17.46 -7.86 -31.00
N ASN A 131 -17.34 -6.97 -30.02
CA ASN A 131 -18.31 -6.79 -28.94
C ASN A 131 -19.45 -5.80 -29.24
N LYS A 132 -20.04 -5.89 -30.43
CA LYS A 132 -21.30 -5.19 -30.77
C LYS A 132 -22.54 -5.78 -30.10
N ARG A 133 -22.42 -6.90 -29.36
CA ARG A 133 -23.53 -7.44 -28.57
C ARG A 133 -23.70 -6.62 -27.30
N CYS A 134 -24.94 -6.21 -27.05
CA CYS A 134 -25.33 -5.33 -25.98
C CYS A 134 -25.24 -6.05 -24.62
N GLY A 135 -24.47 -5.53 -23.66
CA GLY A 135 -24.43 -6.01 -22.26
C GLY A 135 -23.16 -6.78 -21.83
N ASP A 136 -22.13 -6.83 -22.66
CA ASP A 136 -20.86 -7.48 -22.29
C ASP A 136 -19.97 -6.55 -21.44
N LEU A 137 -19.62 -7.01 -20.24
CA LEU A 137 -18.74 -6.32 -19.28
C LEU A 137 -17.35 -6.04 -19.87
N THR A 138 -16.93 -6.81 -20.88
CA THR A 138 -15.62 -6.67 -21.53
C THR A 138 -15.36 -5.27 -22.07
N ARG A 139 -16.41 -4.53 -22.43
CA ARG A 139 -16.30 -3.14 -22.90
C ARG A 139 -15.89 -2.14 -21.81
N ALA A 140 -15.99 -2.51 -20.54
CA ALA A 140 -15.55 -1.67 -19.43
C ALA A 140 -14.02 -1.55 -19.37
N TRP A 141 -13.27 -2.54 -19.87
CA TRP A 141 -11.81 -2.56 -19.75
C TRP A 141 -11.05 -2.64 -21.08
N ALA A 142 -11.61 -3.25 -22.14
CA ALA A 142 -10.89 -3.50 -23.39
C ALA A 142 -10.53 -2.22 -24.16
N GLY A 143 -9.26 -1.84 -24.14
CA GLY A 143 -8.72 -0.63 -24.77
C GLY A 143 -7.88 -0.88 -26.03
N GLY A 144 -7.81 -2.13 -26.52
CA GLY A 144 -7.10 -2.51 -27.74
C GLY A 144 -5.59 -2.61 -27.58
N LYS A 145 -4.84 -2.70 -28.68
CA LYS A 145 -3.41 -3.12 -28.71
C LYS A 145 -2.49 -2.28 -27.84
N ARG A 146 -2.88 -1.04 -27.54
CA ARG A 146 -2.15 -0.11 -26.70
C ARG A 146 -2.94 0.36 -25.47
N GLY A 147 -4.17 -0.12 -25.28
CA GLY A 147 -5.07 0.40 -24.25
C GLY A 147 -5.54 1.83 -24.52
N ARG A 148 -5.51 2.27 -25.79
CA ARG A 148 -5.80 3.66 -26.18
C ARG A 148 -6.74 3.81 -27.35
N GLU A 149 -7.19 2.73 -27.98
CA GLU A 149 -7.98 2.81 -29.22
C GLU A 149 -9.28 3.61 -29.00
N ILE A 150 -9.94 3.42 -27.86
CA ILE A 150 -11.16 4.17 -27.50
C ILE A 150 -10.88 5.66 -27.24
N VAL A 151 -9.77 5.97 -26.55
CA VAL A 151 -9.37 7.35 -26.27
C VAL A 151 -8.97 8.09 -27.54
N GLU A 152 -8.25 7.41 -28.44
CA GLU A 152 -7.84 7.94 -29.73
C GLU A 152 -9.05 8.22 -30.64
N ASN A 153 -10.08 7.36 -30.62
CA ASN A 153 -11.34 7.62 -31.30
C ASN A 153 -12.03 8.89 -30.80
N LEU A 154 -12.14 9.07 -29.47
CA LEU A 154 -12.71 10.27 -28.88
C LEU A 154 -11.95 11.54 -29.29
N ILE A 155 -10.62 11.49 -29.26
CA ILE A 155 -9.77 12.64 -29.64
C ILE A 155 -9.93 12.96 -31.12
N TYR A 156 -9.94 11.96 -32.00
CA TYR A 156 -10.10 12.14 -33.43
C TYR A 156 -11.46 12.78 -33.80
N ASP A 157 -12.54 12.31 -33.19
CA ASP A 157 -13.89 12.87 -33.38
C ASP A 157 -14.00 14.32 -32.86
N SER A 158 -13.35 14.63 -31.74
CA SER A 158 -13.32 15.99 -31.17
C SER A 158 -12.58 16.98 -32.07
N ASN A 159 -11.46 16.57 -32.68
CA ASN A 159 -10.70 17.40 -33.62
C ASN A 159 -11.46 17.62 -34.93
N SER A 160 -12.16 16.60 -35.42
CA SER A 160 -12.99 16.66 -36.64
C SER A 160 -14.20 17.60 -36.48
N SER A 161 -14.74 17.71 -35.27
CA SER A 161 -15.86 18.60 -34.93
C SER A 161 -15.44 20.03 -34.55
N GLY A 162 -14.13 20.33 -34.50
CA GLY A 162 -13.60 21.64 -34.13
C GLY A 162 -13.63 21.95 -32.63
N THR A 163 -13.90 20.96 -31.78
CA THR A 163 -13.96 21.12 -30.33
C THR A 163 -12.60 20.78 -29.70
N ARG A 164 -11.91 21.78 -29.13
CA ARG A 164 -10.65 21.57 -28.41
C ARG A 164 -10.88 21.55 -26.90
N TYR A 165 -10.67 20.39 -26.27
CA TYR A 165 -10.68 20.29 -24.82
C TYR A 165 -9.25 20.37 -24.24
N ARG A 166 -9.03 21.17 -23.20
CA ARG A 166 -7.71 21.32 -22.54
C ARG A 166 -7.58 20.36 -21.37
N ARG A 167 -6.55 19.51 -21.34
CA ARG A 167 -6.32 18.63 -20.17
C ARG A 167 -6.13 19.43 -18.87
N LEU A 168 -6.99 19.23 -17.87
CA LEU A 168 -6.69 19.53 -16.47
C LEU A 168 -5.92 18.34 -15.89
N ARG A 169 -5.01 18.66 -14.97
CA ARG A 169 -3.96 17.79 -14.43
C ARG A 169 -4.37 16.31 -14.33
N GLY A 170 -3.80 15.47 -15.18
CA GLY A 170 -3.51 14.09 -14.80
C GLY A 170 -2.17 14.11 -14.06
N THR A 171 -2.04 13.41 -12.95
CA THR A 171 -0.74 13.15 -12.35
C THR A 171 0.18 12.58 -13.43
N LYS A 172 1.20 13.35 -13.83
CA LYS A 172 2.24 12.89 -14.75
C LYS A 172 2.98 11.73 -14.08
N CYS A 173 2.59 10.50 -14.33
CA CYS A 173 3.56 9.41 -14.38
C CYS A 173 4.17 9.43 -15.78
N ASN A 174 5.43 9.83 -15.86
CA ASN A 174 6.42 9.59 -16.92
C ASN A 174 5.98 9.74 -18.39
N GLU A 175 6.46 10.82 -19.03
CA GLU A 175 6.82 10.80 -20.44
C GLU A 175 8.29 11.22 -20.58
N HIS A 176 9.12 10.31 -21.09
CA HIS A 176 10.16 10.63 -22.05
C HIS A 176 10.24 9.47 -23.05
N THR A 177 9.69 9.67 -24.24
CA THR A 177 10.30 9.16 -25.47
C THR A 177 9.89 10.09 -26.61
N SER A 178 10.90 10.62 -27.27
CA SER A 178 10.89 11.58 -28.36
C SER A 178 10.04 11.13 -29.55
N LEU A 179 9.04 11.92 -29.92
CA LEU A 179 8.57 12.05 -31.31
C LEU A 179 8.22 13.53 -31.56
N HIS A 180 9.04 14.14 -32.41
CA HIS A 180 8.92 15.44 -33.08
C HIS A 180 7.83 16.41 -32.61
N GLU A 181 8.29 17.49 -31.96
CA GLU A 181 7.56 18.75 -31.84
C GLU A 181 7.18 19.30 -33.22
N HIS A 182 5.90 19.27 -33.55
CA HIS A 182 5.30 20.33 -34.36
C HIS A 182 4.54 21.28 -33.44
N SER A 183 5.17 22.43 -33.27
CA SER A 183 4.73 23.61 -32.53
C SER A 183 3.27 23.97 -32.81
N PHE A 184 2.45 24.08 -31.75
CA PHE A 184 1.22 24.87 -31.78
C PHE A 184 1.16 25.81 -30.59
N ARG A 185 1.52 27.09 -30.84
CA ARG A 185 1.13 28.24 -30.00
C ARG A 185 -0.38 28.40 -30.09
N ILE A 186 -1.09 28.46 -28.96
CA ILE A 186 -2.50 28.84 -28.93
C ILE A 186 -2.76 29.83 -27.78
N ASN A 187 -3.24 31.01 -28.16
CA ASN A 187 -3.73 32.08 -27.29
C ASN A 187 -5.08 31.73 -26.63
N THR A 188 -5.16 31.99 -25.32
CA THR A 188 -6.30 32.46 -24.50
C THR A 188 -7.75 32.01 -24.78
N THR A 189 -8.27 31.05 -23.98
CA THR A 189 -9.54 31.05 -23.16
C THR A 189 -9.77 29.66 -22.53
N PRO A 190 -10.40 29.49 -21.34
CA PRO A 190 -10.30 28.26 -20.53
C PRO A 190 -11.49 27.29 -20.67
N ARG A 191 -11.27 26.04 -21.13
CA ARG A 191 -12.22 24.90 -21.03
C ARG A 191 -11.52 23.54 -20.98
N SER A 192 -11.98 22.61 -20.16
CA SER A 192 -11.13 21.54 -19.63
C SER A 192 -11.62 20.08 -19.76
N LEU A 193 -10.68 19.17 -19.99
CA LEU A 193 -10.79 17.70 -20.07
C LEU A 193 -10.06 17.06 -18.88
N LEU A 194 -10.69 16.16 -18.14
CA LEU A 194 -10.01 15.34 -17.13
C LEU A 194 -9.90 13.90 -17.64
N THR A 195 -8.67 13.44 -17.89
CA THR A 195 -8.35 12.07 -18.32
C THR A 195 -7.14 11.53 -17.57
N LEU A 196 -7.27 10.32 -17.01
CA LEU A 196 -6.14 9.54 -16.48
C LEU A 196 -5.26 9.03 -17.65
N PRO A 197 -3.92 9.16 -17.60
CA PRO A 197 -3.05 8.60 -18.64
C PRO A 197 -2.84 7.10 -18.46
N ALA A 198 -2.96 6.34 -19.56
CA ALA A 198 -2.31 5.05 -19.71
C ALA A 198 -0.79 5.24 -19.89
N THR A 199 0.02 4.63 -19.04
CA THR A 199 1.47 4.55 -19.25
C THR A 199 1.93 3.15 -19.61
N SER A 200 2.66 3.09 -20.72
CA SER A 200 3.62 2.05 -21.04
C SER A 200 4.88 2.23 -20.19
N ILE A 201 5.26 1.23 -19.39
CA ILE A 201 6.62 1.06 -18.89
C ILE A 201 7.15 -0.27 -19.44
N GLY A 202 8.20 -0.19 -20.24
CA GLY A 202 8.83 -1.34 -20.88
C GLY A 202 9.65 -2.16 -19.89
N TYR A 203 9.09 -3.26 -19.39
CA TYR A 203 9.82 -4.42 -18.86
C TYR A 203 8.98 -5.67 -19.17
N ARG A 204 9.13 -6.22 -20.38
CA ARG A 204 8.22 -7.24 -20.96
C ARG A 204 8.16 -8.58 -20.22
N SER A 205 9.13 -8.92 -19.37
CA SER A 205 9.19 -10.25 -18.72
C SER A 205 8.76 -10.20 -17.25
N SER A 206 9.05 -9.12 -16.53
CA SER A 206 8.71 -8.97 -15.11
C SER A 206 7.24 -8.57 -14.89
N VAL A 207 6.60 -7.94 -15.90
CA VAL A 207 5.21 -7.44 -15.84
C VAL A 207 4.16 -8.57 -16.00
N LEU A 208 4.52 -9.71 -16.59
CA LEU A 208 3.61 -10.85 -16.65
C LEU A 208 3.48 -11.53 -15.29
N VAL A 209 4.59 -11.64 -14.57
CA VAL A 209 4.64 -12.10 -13.17
C VAL A 209 3.93 -11.09 -12.24
N TYR A 210 4.15 -9.79 -12.45
CA TYR A 210 3.41 -8.69 -11.80
C TYR A 210 1.88 -8.86 -11.92
N ARG A 211 1.37 -9.07 -13.14
CA ARG A 211 -0.06 -9.26 -13.36
C ARG A 211 -0.57 -10.55 -12.72
N MET A 212 0.18 -11.65 -12.72
CA MET A 212 -0.26 -12.90 -12.11
C MET A 212 -0.26 -12.86 -10.57
N ILE A 213 0.80 -12.36 -9.94
CA ILE A 213 0.92 -12.31 -8.47
C ILE A 213 -0.05 -11.27 -7.89
N CYS A 214 -0.08 -10.06 -8.45
CA CYS A 214 -1.01 -9.03 -8.01
C CYS A 214 -2.45 -9.42 -8.37
N ALA A 215 -2.75 -9.99 -9.55
CA ALA A 215 -4.11 -10.44 -9.82
C ALA A 215 -4.54 -11.57 -8.86
N TYR A 216 -3.69 -12.53 -8.49
CA TYR A 216 -4.10 -13.56 -7.52
C TYR A 216 -4.35 -13.00 -6.12
N ALA A 217 -3.48 -12.15 -5.58
CA ALA A 217 -3.68 -11.52 -4.27
C ALA A 217 -4.86 -10.53 -4.28
N VAL A 218 -4.97 -9.71 -5.33
CA VAL A 218 -6.03 -8.70 -5.48
C VAL A 218 -7.38 -9.34 -5.77
N ILE A 219 -7.48 -10.39 -6.61
CA ILE A 219 -8.74 -11.11 -6.92
C ILE A 219 -9.27 -11.84 -5.68
N ILE A 220 -8.38 -12.48 -4.89
CA ILE A 220 -8.77 -13.11 -3.62
C ILE A 220 -9.31 -12.03 -2.67
N ASN A 221 -8.59 -10.92 -2.47
CA ASN A 221 -9.04 -9.85 -1.58
C ASN A 221 -10.31 -9.14 -2.10
N TYR A 222 -10.51 -9.01 -3.42
CA TYR A 222 -11.71 -8.41 -4.02
C TYR A 222 -12.96 -9.28 -3.83
N ARG A 223 -12.89 -10.56 -4.20
CA ARG A 223 -14.03 -11.49 -4.02
C ARG A 223 -14.34 -11.71 -2.53
N ASN A 224 -13.32 -11.77 -1.69
CA ASN A 224 -13.50 -11.97 -0.25
C ASN A 224 -14.09 -10.75 0.46
N ALA A 225 -13.75 -9.51 0.05
CA ALA A 225 -14.37 -8.30 0.59
C ALA A 225 -15.89 -8.25 0.30
N ALA A 226 -16.31 -8.72 -0.88
CA ALA A 226 -17.73 -8.86 -1.21
C ALA A 226 -18.45 -9.86 -0.27
N TRP A 227 -17.75 -10.92 0.15
CA TRP A 227 -18.29 -11.97 1.04
C TRP A 227 -18.21 -11.64 2.54
N CYS A 228 -17.36 -10.69 2.94
CA CYS A 228 -17.30 -10.22 4.31
C CYS A 228 -18.66 -9.62 4.72
N PRO A 229 -19.30 -10.02 5.84
CA PRO A 229 -20.56 -9.41 6.25
C PRO A 229 -20.43 -7.92 6.57
N LYS A 230 -21.43 -7.09 6.21
CA LYS A 230 -21.41 -5.62 6.46
C LYS A 230 -21.39 -5.23 7.95
N TRP A 231 -21.75 -6.15 8.85
CA TRP A 231 -21.73 -5.90 10.30
C TRP A 231 -20.33 -6.08 10.91
N ILE A 232 -19.35 -6.61 10.17
CA ILE A 232 -17.96 -6.68 10.62
C ILE A 232 -17.29 -5.34 10.35
N ALA A 233 -16.81 -4.70 11.41
CA ALA A 233 -16.03 -3.48 11.32
C ALA A 233 -14.66 -3.74 10.69
N PRO A 234 -14.15 -2.86 9.81
CA PRO A 234 -12.84 -3.01 9.16
C PRO A 234 -11.70 -3.25 10.13
N ASN A 235 -11.60 -2.44 11.19
CA ASN A 235 -10.54 -2.54 12.18
C ASN A 235 -10.52 -3.90 12.92
N VAL A 236 -11.65 -4.63 12.97
CA VAL A 236 -11.69 -5.99 13.52
C VAL A 236 -10.94 -6.96 12.60
N LEU A 237 -11.05 -6.80 11.28
CA LEU A 237 -10.31 -7.62 10.31
C LEU A 237 -8.80 -7.41 10.48
N THR A 238 -8.37 -6.15 10.49
CA THR A 238 -6.98 -5.75 10.74
C THR A 238 -6.46 -6.32 12.08
N PHE A 239 -7.24 -6.15 13.16
CA PHE A 239 -6.83 -6.62 14.48
C PHE A 239 -6.70 -8.14 14.55
N VAL A 240 -7.66 -8.87 13.97
CA VAL A 240 -7.61 -10.34 13.90
C VAL A 240 -6.43 -10.80 13.04
N GLY A 241 -6.17 -10.12 11.92
CA GLY A 241 -5.00 -10.36 11.08
C GLY A 241 -3.69 -10.19 11.86
N PHE A 242 -3.57 -9.09 12.60
CA PHE A 242 -2.45 -8.85 13.50
C PHE A 242 -2.32 -9.93 14.60
N LEU A 243 -3.41 -10.40 15.19
CA LEU A 243 -3.35 -11.48 16.19
C LEU A 243 -2.80 -12.79 15.61
N PHE A 244 -3.00 -13.08 14.32
CA PHE A 244 -2.35 -14.21 13.67
C PHE A 244 -0.83 -14.05 13.54
N THR A 245 -0.32 -12.83 13.34
CA THR A 245 1.13 -12.59 13.31
C THR A 245 1.75 -12.73 14.70
N VAL A 246 1.06 -12.24 15.73
CA VAL A 246 1.43 -12.43 17.15
C VAL A 246 1.40 -13.91 17.53
N LEU A 247 0.34 -14.64 17.16
CA LEU A 247 0.22 -16.07 17.41
C LEU A 247 1.41 -16.83 16.80
N ASN A 248 1.75 -16.52 15.54
CA ASN A 248 2.86 -17.16 14.86
C ASN A 248 4.20 -16.88 15.57
N PHE A 249 4.42 -15.63 15.97
CA PHE A 249 5.60 -15.26 16.73
C PHE A 249 5.70 -15.98 18.07
N LEU A 250 4.62 -16.02 18.87
CA LEU A 250 4.62 -16.71 20.17
C LEU A 250 4.79 -18.22 20.01
N MET A 251 4.12 -18.82 19.02
CA MET A 251 4.23 -20.24 18.71
C MET A 251 5.67 -20.62 18.35
N LEU A 252 6.32 -19.88 17.45
CA LEU A 252 7.72 -20.14 17.10
C LEU A 252 8.69 -19.76 18.22
N SER A 253 8.36 -18.79 19.07
CA SER A 253 9.14 -18.49 20.27
C SER A 253 9.11 -19.65 21.28
N TYR A 254 8.01 -20.40 21.34
CA TYR A 254 7.90 -21.57 22.21
C TYR A 254 8.74 -22.75 21.69
N TYR A 255 8.76 -22.99 20.38
CA TYR A 255 9.51 -24.10 19.79
C TYR A 255 10.98 -23.80 19.52
N ASP A 256 11.34 -22.54 19.23
CA ASP A 256 12.66 -22.16 18.75
C ASP A 256 13.07 -20.77 19.29
N TYR A 257 13.11 -20.61 20.62
CA TYR A 257 13.40 -19.32 21.23
C TYR A 257 14.75 -18.73 20.77
N ASP A 258 15.82 -19.55 20.78
CA ASP A 258 17.21 -19.15 20.53
C ASP A 258 17.67 -19.31 19.06
N PHE A 259 16.77 -19.71 18.15
CA PHE A 259 17.04 -19.96 16.72
C PHE A 259 17.94 -21.16 16.42
N TYR A 260 17.98 -22.15 17.32
CA TYR A 260 18.78 -23.37 17.18
C TYR A 260 17.99 -24.56 16.63
N ALA A 261 16.65 -24.55 16.65
CA ALA A 261 15.84 -25.71 16.28
C ALA A 261 15.95 -26.12 14.80
N SER A 262 16.44 -25.22 13.94
CA SER A 262 16.71 -25.49 12.52
C SER A 262 18.20 -25.74 12.22
N SER A 263 19.05 -25.84 13.26
CA SER A 263 20.47 -26.15 13.12
C SER A 263 20.76 -27.62 13.44
N ASP A 264 21.57 -28.27 12.60
CA ASP A 264 22.08 -29.61 12.87
C ASP A 264 23.24 -29.62 13.90
N GLU A 265 23.76 -28.45 14.30
CA GLU A 265 24.86 -28.32 15.29
C GLU A 265 24.42 -28.51 16.74
N HIS A 266 23.11 -28.34 17.01
CA HIS A 266 22.52 -28.40 18.35
C HIS A 266 21.48 -29.52 18.44
N PRO A 267 21.90 -30.80 18.38
CA PRO A 267 20.99 -31.95 18.37
C PRO A 267 20.18 -32.09 19.67
N GLU A 268 20.58 -31.41 20.75
CA GLU A 268 19.83 -31.30 22.00
C GLU A 268 18.54 -30.48 21.87
N VAL A 269 18.45 -29.59 20.87
CA VAL A 269 17.26 -28.80 20.60
C VAL A 269 16.40 -29.55 19.57
N PRO A 270 15.17 -29.95 19.93
CA PRO A 270 14.30 -30.65 19.01
C PRO A 270 13.88 -29.73 17.85
N ALA A 271 13.87 -30.28 16.64
CA ALA A 271 13.38 -29.56 15.47
C ALA A 271 11.90 -29.19 15.60
N VAL A 272 11.54 -28.03 15.07
CA VAL A 272 10.15 -27.56 15.03
C VAL A 272 9.28 -28.56 14.25
N PRO A 273 8.16 -29.05 14.82
CA PRO A 273 7.29 -30.01 14.15
C PRO A 273 6.73 -29.47 12.82
N GLN A 274 6.61 -30.33 11.81
CA GLN A 274 6.15 -29.93 10.47
C GLN A 274 4.79 -29.23 10.42
N TRP A 275 3.84 -29.66 11.25
CA TRP A 275 2.50 -29.06 11.33
C TRP A 275 2.54 -27.62 11.86
N VAL A 276 3.53 -27.25 12.67
CA VAL A 276 3.71 -25.88 13.19
C VAL A 276 4.01 -24.93 12.03
N TRP A 277 4.82 -25.36 11.06
CA TRP A 277 5.08 -24.59 9.84
C TRP A 277 3.83 -24.45 8.96
N ALA A 278 2.97 -25.48 8.91
CA ALA A 278 1.68 -25.37 8.21
C ALA A 278 0.75 -24.35 8.89
N VAL A 279 0.68 -24.35 10.23
CA VAL A 279 -0.06 -23.34 11.00
C VAL A 279 0.53 -21.95 10.79
N ALA A 280 1.85 -21.81 10.74
CA ALA A 280 2.53 -20.55 10.44
C ALA A 280 2.16 -20.02 9.04
N ALA A 281 2.19 -20.88 8.01
CA ALA A 281 1.78 -20.53 6.66
C ALA A 281 0.32 -20.05 6.59
N CYS A 282 -0.60 -20.81 7.20
CA CYS A 282 -2.01 -20.44 7.27
C CYS A 282 -2.21 -19.13 8.04
N SER A 283 -1.50 -18.92 9.15
CA SER A 283 -1.61 -17.71 9.96
C SER A 283 -1.15 -16.48 9.21
N ILE A 284 0.00 -16.52 8.51
CA ILE A 284 0.45 -15.38 7.68
C ILE A 284 -0.47 -15.15 6.49
N PHE A 285 -0.96 -16.21 5.85
CA PHE A 285 -1.94 -16.07 4.77
C PHE A 285 -3.21 -15.36 5.24
N LEU A 286 -3.76 -15.77 6.39
CA LEU A 286 -4.93 -15.13 6.98
C LEU A 286 -4.63 -13.70 7.40
N ALA A 287 -3.48 -13.44 8.03
CA ALA A 287 -3.06 -12.10 8.42
C ALA A 287 -3.04 -11.15 7.22
N TYR A 288 -2.30 -11.51 6.17
CA TYR A 288 -2.18 -10.72 4.95
C TYR A 288 -3.51 -10.55 4.21
N THR A 289 -4.36 -11.59 4.21
CA THR A 289 -5.67 -11.53 3.54
C THR A 289 -6.63 -10.60 4.28
N LEU A 290 -6.70 -10.70 5.61
CA LEU A 290 -7.64 -9.91 6.42
C LEU A 290 -7.26 -8.43 6.42
N ASP A 291 -5.96 -8.15 6.51
CA ASP A 291 -5.39 -6.81 6.37
C ASP A 291 -5.74 -6.22 5.00
N GLY A 292 -5.42 -6.90 3.89
CA GLY A 292 -5.74 -6.40 2.55
C GLY A 292 -7.23 -6.25 2.19
N ILE A 293 -8.15 -6.75 3.03
CA ILE A 293 -9.61 -6.59 2.87
C ILE A 293 -10.12 -5.33 3.61
N ASP A 294 -9.43 -4.86 4.64
CA ASP A 294 -9.96 -3.88 5.58
C ASP A 294 -10.34 -2.54 4.93
N GLY A 295 -9.50 -1.98 4.06
CA GLY A 295 -9.73 -0.70 3.39
C GLY A 295 -10.87 -0.78 2.39
N LYS A 296 -11.05 -1.97 1.76
CA LYS A 296 -12.19 -2.24 0.88
C LYS A 296 -13.48 -2.33 1.69
N GLN A 297 -13.44 -3.04 2.82
CA GLN A 297 -14.59 -3.10 3.72
C GLN A 297 -14.93 -1.71 4.27
N ALA A 298 -13.93 -0.90 4.65
CA ALA A 298 -14.13 0.46 5.16
C ALA A 298 -14.83 1.37 4.16
N ARG A 299 -14.45 1.29 2.88
CA ARG A 299 -15.17 1.97 1.79
C ARG A 299 -16.59 1.43 1.65
N ARG A 300 -16.79 0.11 1.71
CA ARG A 300 -18.10 -0.52 1.55
C ARG A 300 -19.07 -0.19 2.69
N THR A 301 -18.58 -0.05 3.91
CA THR A 301 -19.35 0.32 5.11
C THR A 301 -19.40 1.82 5.34
N GLN A 302 -18.73 2.63 4.50
CA GLN A 302 -18.62 4.09 4.66
C GLN A 302 -18.01 4.49 6.01
N THR A 303 -17.03 3.73 6.47
CA THR A 303 -16.29 3.95 7.72
C THR A 303 -14.80 4.21 7.48
N SER A 304 -14.43 4.68 6.28
CA SER A 304 -13.07 5.12 5.97
C SER A 304 -12.73 6.37 6.79
N GLY A 305 -11.55 6.39 7.43
CA GLY A 305 -11.11 7.57 8.16
C GLY A 305 -9.68 7.46 8.69
N PRO A 306 -9.10 8.58 9.18
CA PRO A 306 -7.70 8.63 9.62
C PRO A 306 -7.39 7.69 10.80
N LEU A 307 -8.37 7.41 11.66
CA LEU A 307 -8.22 6.47 12.77
C LEU A 307 -8.10 5.01 12.27
N GLY A 308 -8.86 4.64 11.24
CA GLY A 308 -8.74 3.32 10.61
C GLY A 308 -7.37 3.13 9.96
N GLU A 309 -6.89 4.16 9.25
CA GLU A 309 -5.55 4.16 8.65
C GLU A 309 -4.43 4.07 9.69
N LEU A 310 -4.57 4.80 10.81
CA LEU A 310 -3.63 4.67 11.94
C LEU A 310 -3.64 3.25 12.51
N PHE A 311 -4.81 2.63 12.63
CA PHE A 311 -4.96 1.33 13.24
C PHE A 311 -4.32 0.23 12.39
N ASP A 312 -4.56 0.25 11.08
CA ASP A 312 -3.88 -0.57 10.06
C ASP A 312 -2.36 -0.40 10.14
N HIS A 313 -1.85 0.77 9.73
CA HIS A 313 -0.40 0.95 9.59
C HIS A 313 0.34 0.92 10.93
N GLY A 314 -0.36 1.24 12.02
CA GLY A 314 0.15 1.11 13.38
C GLY A 314 0.43 -0.34 13.75
N LEU A 315 -0.47 -1.27 13.46
CA LEU A 315 -0.27 -2.70 13.72
C LEU A 315 0.77 -3.31 12.77
N ASP A 316 0.80 -2.87 11.51
CA ASP A 316 1.81 -3.27 10.53
C ASP A 316 3.24 -2.95 10.98
N SER A 317 3.42 -1.84 11.70
CA SER A 317 4.73 -1.46 12.24
C SER A 317 5.29 -2.48 13.25
N TRP A 318 4.43 -3.24 13.95
CA TRP A 318 4.85 -4.38 14.77
C TRP A 318 5.08 -5.63 13.92
N THR A 319 4.20 -5.89 12.96
CA THR A 319 4.35 -7.00 11.99
C THR A 319 5.72 -6.96 11.28
N ALA A 320 6.26 -5.75 11.06
CA ALA A 320 7.59 -5.51 10.48
C ALA A 320 8.77 -6.19 11.22
N PHE A 321 8.64 -6.55 12.50
CA PHE A 321 9.64 -7.39 13.18
C PHE A 321 9.13 -8.80 13.50
N LEU A 322 7.82 -8.98 13.72
CA LEU A 322 7.23 -10.28 14.04
C LEU A 322 7.44 -11.29 12.90
N ILE A 323 7.05 -10.94 11.67
CA ILE A 323 7.13 -11.85 10.51
C ILE A 323 8.58 -12.22 10.17
N PRO A 324 9.53 -11.27 10.04
CA PRO A 324 10.90 -11.62 9.69
C PRO A 324 11.59 -12.42 10.80
N THR A 325 11.24 -12.20 12.07
CA THR A 325 11.76 -13.03 13.17
C THR A 325 11.25 -14.47 13.07
N CYS A 326 9.97 -14.67 12.71
CA CYS A 326 9.42 -16.00 12.42
C CYS A 326 10.12 -16.66 11.23
N MET A 327 10.41 -15.87 10.19
CA MET A 327 11.14 -16.34 9.02
C MET A 327 12.56 -16.79 9.37
N TYR A 328 13.23 -16.08 10.28
CA TYR A 328 14.56 -16.45 10.72
C TYR A 328 14.60 -17.82 11.40
N SER A 329 13.56 -18.24 12.12
CA SER A 329 13.45 -19.60 12.68
C SER A 329 13.46 -20.71 11.62
N VAL A 330 13.11 -20.42 10.35
CA VAL A 330 13.21 -21.42 9.26
C VAL A 330 14.66 -21.73 8.92
N PHE A 331 15.51 -20.71 8.89
CA PHE A 331 16.93 -20.85 8.55
C PHE A 331 17.80 -21.11 9.78
N GLY A 332 17.35 -20.65 10.96
CA GLY A 332 18.09 -20.72 12.22
C GLY A 332 19.36 -19.87 12.22
N ARG A 333 20.22 -20.08 13.22
CA ARG A 333 21.54 -19.41 13.36
C ARG A 333 22.74 -20.33 13.12
N GLY A 334 22.56 -21.46 12.43
CA GLY A 334 23.62 -22.43 12.12
C GLY A 334 24.45 -22.12 10.87
N VAL A 335 25.36 -23.03 10.50
CA VAL A 335 26.35 -22.88 9.41
C VAL A 335 25.77 -22.46 8.05
N HIS A 336 24.59 -22.99 7.70
CA HIS A 336 23.95 -22.70 6.41
C HIS A 336 23.10 -21.42 6.43
N SER A 337 23.07 -20.71 7.56
CA SER A 337 22.32 -19.48 7.76
C SER A 337 23.25 -18.28 8.03
N ILE A 338 22.69 -17.17 8.50
CA ILE A 338 23.39 -15.97 8.96
C ILE A 338 23.37 -15.88 10.49
N PRO A 339 24.41 -15.30 11.13
CA PRO A 339 24.41 -15.06 12.57
C PRO A 339 23.34 -14.03 12.99
N PRO A 340 22.92 -14.01 14.28
CA PRO A 340 21.87 -13.12 14.75
C PRO A 340 22.16 -11.63 14.55
N LEU A 341 23.43 -11.23 14.59
CA LEU A 341 23.84 -9.85 14.28
C LEU A 341 23.56 -9.45 12.83
N ARG A 342 23.68 -10.37 11.85
CA ARG A 342 23.37 -10.06 10.45
C ARG A 342 21.86 -10.04 10.20
N MET A 343 21.12 -10.93 10.86
CA MET A 343 19.66 -10.85 10.87
C MET A 343 19.16 -9.55 11.50
N TYR A 344 19.83 -9.04 12.54
CA TYR A 344 19.54 -7.74 13.13
C TYR A 344 19.63 -6.60 12.10
N PHE A 345 20.65 -6.60 11.24
CA PHE A 345 20.75 -5.62 10.15
C PHE A 345 19.76 -5.87 9.01
N CYS A 346 19.27 -7.09 8.82
CA CYS A 346 18.14 -7.36 7.93
C CYS A 346 16.85 -6.72 8.49
N LEU A 347 16.58 -6.83 9.79
CA LEU A 347 15.44 -6.15 10.43
C LEU A 347 15.53 -4.62 10.26
N TRP A 348 16.72 -4.05 10.40
CA TRP A 348 16.94 -2.63 10.14
C TRP A 348 16.59 -2.21 8.73
N ASN A 349 16.97 -3.04 7.76
CA ASN A 349 16.61 -2.81 6.37
C ASN A 349 15.08 -2.76 6.22
N ILE A 350 14.35 -3.70 6.84
CA ILE A 350 12.88 -3.74 6.81
C ILE A 350 12.29 -2.50 7.49
N PHE A 351 12.79 -2.12 8.66
CA PHE A 351 12.34 -0.92 9.39
C PHE A 351 12.52 0.35 8.58
N ILE A 352 13.70 0.53 7.97
CA ILE A 352 13.97 1.71 7.12
C ILE A 352 13.02 1.72 5.92
N ASN A 353 12.79 0.57 5.27
CA ASN A 353 11.88 0.51 4.13
C ASN A 353 10.45 0.89 4.54
N PHE A 354 9.92 0.27 5.60
CA PHE A 354 8.60 0.59 6.11
C PHE A 354 8.47 2.07 6.50
N TYR A 355 9.47 2.61 7.19
CA TYR A 355 9.48 4.00 7.65
C TYR A 355 9.58 5.01 6.51
N LEU A 356 10.33 4.70 5.45
CA LEU A 356 10.50 5.58 4.30
C LEU A 356 9.20 5.79 3.52
N SER A 357 8.35 4.78 3.39
CA SER A 357 7.02 4.94 2.76
C SER A 357 6.15 5.93 3.55
N HIS A 358 6.22 5.89 4.88
CA HIS A 358 5.54 6.86 5.74
C HIS A 358 6.19 8.25 5.66
N TRP A 359 7.52 8.32 5.62
CA TRP A 359 8.22 9.59 5.40
C TRP A 359 7.89 10.21 4.03
N GLU A 360 7.69 9.40 2.98
CA GLU A 360 7.20 9.87 1.69
C GLU A 360 5.84 10.55 1.87
N LYS A 361 4.86 9.85 2.45
CA LYS A 361 3.52 10.41 2.71
C LYS A 361 3.58 11.69 3.55
N HIS A 362 4.49 11.79 4.51
CA HIS A 362 4.66 12.99 5.32
C HIS A 362 4.99 14.23 4.48
N ASN A 363 5.74 14.04 3.39
CA ASN A 363 6.24 15.09 2.52
C ASN A 363 5.34 15.33 1.30
N THR A 364 4.84 14.26 0.68
CA THR A 364 4.06 14.31 -0.57
C THR A 364 2.55 14.39 -0.32
N GLY A 365 2.07 13.88 0.83
CA GLY A 365 0.64 13.71 1.12
C GLY A 365 0.06 12.37 0.63
N VAL A 366 0.78 11.64 -0.22
CA VAL A 366 0.32 10.39 -0.83
C VAL A 366 1.20 9.24 -0.34
N LEU A 367 0.57 8.15 0.09
CA LEU A 367 1.28 6.93 0.45
C LEU A 367 1.46 6.07 -0.79
N PHE A 368 2.71 5.83 -1.18
CA PHE A 368 3.03 4.84 -2.19
C PHE A 368 3.48 3.55 -1.49
N LEU A 369 2.70 2.48 -1.62
CA LEU A 369 3.13 1.15 -1.20
C LEU A 369 3.79 0.43 -2.39
N PRO A 370 5.09 0.11 -2.32
CA PRO A 370 5.74 -0.68 -3.34
C PRO A 370 5.27 -2.14 -3.27
N TRP A 371 5.01 -2.72 -4.44
CA TRP A 371 4.75 -4.15 -4.69
C TRP A 371 5.72 -5.16 -4.03
N GLY A 372 6.89 -4.70 -3.58
CA GLY A 372 7.88 -5.54 -2.93
C GLY A 372 7.34 -6.15 -1.63
N TYR A 373 6.44 -5.43 -0.94
CA TYR A 373 5.78 -5.94 0.25
C TYR A 373 4.89 -7.16 -0.08
N ASP A 374 3.97 -7.02 -1.04
CA ASP A 374 3.07 -8.11 -1.45
C ASP A 374 3.84 -9.34 -1.91
N ALA A 375 4.88 -9.13 -2.72
CA ALA A 375 5.77 -10.20 -3.16
C ALA A 375 6.45 -10.90 -1.97
N SER A 376 6.92 -10.13 -0.97
CA SER A 376 7.57 -10.68 0.23
C SER A 376 6.62 -11.52 1.09
N MET A 377 5.34 -11.15 1.17
CA MET A 377 4.32 -11.90 1.91
C MET A 377 4.02 -13.25 1.24
N VAL A 378 3.84 -13.25 -0.09
CA VAL A 378 3.66 -14.48 -0.86
C VAL A 378 4.87 -15.42 -0.74
N VAL A 379 6.08 -14.88 -0.89
CA VAL A 379 7.33 -15.65 -0.70
C VAL A 379 7.40 -16.23 0.71
N THR A 380 7.02 -15.45 1.72
CA THR A 380 7.02 -15.90 3.11
C THR A 380 6.09 -17.09 3.34
N ILE A 381 4.87 -17.01 2.83
CA ILE A 381 3.89 -18.10 2.91
C ILE A 381 4.42 -19.34 2.19
N LEU A 382 5.00 -19.19 0.99
CA LEU A 382 5.58 -20.29 0.23
C LEU A 382 6.72 -20.96 0.98
N ILE A 383 7.61 -20.20 1.62
CA ILE A 383 8.70 -20.75 2.44
C ILE A 383 8.13 -21.59 3.58
N PHE A 384 7.12 -21.11 4.30
CA PHE A 384 6.50 -21.90 5.37
C PHE A 384 5.79 -23.16 4.85
N VAL A 385 5.09 -23.09 3.71
CA VAL A 385 4.47 -24.26 3.07
C VAL A 385 5.52 -25.30 2.69
N VAL A 386 6.59 -24.90 2.00
CA VAL A 386 7.70 -25.79 1.61
C VAL A 386 8.34 -26.43 2.86
N THR A 387 8.57 -25.63 3.90
CA THR A 387 9.12 -26.11 5.18
C THR A 387 8.19 -27.08 5.89
N SER A 388 6.87 -26.92 5.77
CA SER A 388 5.89 -27.85 6.34
C SER A 388 5.88 -29.22 5.65
N ILE A 389 6.14 -29.27 4.34
CA ILE A 389 6.11 -30.52 3.55
C ILE A 389 7.45 -31.25 3.63
N PHE A 390 8.56 -30.52 3.45
CA PHE A 390 9.90 -31.11 3.30
C PHE A 390 10.76 -30.99 4.55
N GLY A 391 10.32 -30.24 5.57
CA GLY A 391 11.12 -29.89 6.75
C GLY A 391 12.12 -28.76 6.50
N HIS A 392 12.77 -28.28 7.57
CA HIS A 392 13.72 -27.16 7.50
C HIS A 392 15.01 -27.51 6.72
N LYS A 393 15.39 -28.79 6.65
CA LYS A 393 16.63 -29.26 5.99
C LYS A 393 16.71 -28.96 4.51
N VAL A 394 15.56 -28.70 3.86
CA VAL A 394 15.52 -28.25 2.46
C VAL A 394 16.26 -26.92 2.25
N TRP A 395 16.41 -26.13 3.31
CA TRP A 395 17.13 -24.84 3.29
C TRP A 395 18.61 -24.98 3.68
N SER A 396 19.08 -26.17 4.04
CA SER A 396 20.49 -26.44 4.39
C SER A 396 21.33 -26.73 3.14
N PHE A 397 21.40 -25.76 2.22
CA PHE A 397 22.20 -25.87 0.99
C PHE A 397 23.18 -24.72 0.80
N THR A 398 24.19 -24.98 -0.03
CA THR A 398 25.17 -24.00 -0.49
C THR A 398 25.21 -24.00 -2.02
N LEU A 399 25.12 -22.82 -2.61
CA LEU A 399 25.23 -22.63 -4.06
C LEU A 399 26.71 -22.62 -4.52
N PRO A 400 26.96 -22.86 -5.81
CA PRO A 400 28.30 -22.69 -6.38
C PRO A 400 28.87 -21.31 -6.06
N GLY A 401 30.08 -21.27 -5.50
CA GLY A 401 30.70 -20.04 -4.98
C GLY A 401 30.59 -19.86 -3.45
N GLY A 402 30.07 -20.84 -2.72
CA GLY A 402 30.07 -20.85 -1.25
C GLY A 402 28.96 -20.00 -0.62
N ILE A 403 27.95 -19.61 -1.39
CA ILE A 403 26.82 -18.81 -0.91
C ILE A 403 25.81 -19.75 -0.23
N SER A 404 25.68 -19.64 1.08
CA SER A 404 24.67 -20.40 1.83
C SER A 404 23.25 -19.85 1.63
N ALA A 405 22.24 -20.65 1.93
CA ALA A 405 20.84 -20.23 1.86
C ALA A 405 20.56 -18.95 2.68
N GLY A 406 21.15 -18.83 3.87
CA GLY A 406 21.04 -17.62 4.69
C GLY A 406 21.62 -16.37 4.01
N HIS A 407 22.77 -16.49 3.34
CA HIS A 407 23.35 -15.37 2.59
C HIS A 407 22.46 -14.95 1.42
N MET A 408 21.82 -15.91 0.75
CA MET A 408 20.87 -15.63 -0.33
C MET A 408 19.62 -14.93 0.21
N PHE A 409 19.13 -15.36 1.37
CA PHE A 409 18.02 -14.73 2.09
C PHE A 409 18.35 -13.28 2.49
N GLU A 410 19.51 -13.05 3.11
CA GLU A 410 19.99 -11.70 3.46
C GLU A 410 20.13 -10.79 2.23
N LEU A 411 20.75 -11.29 1.15
CA LEU A 411 20.93 -10.53 -0.09
C LEU A 411 19.59 -10.10 -0.68
N THR A 412 18.55 -10.93 -0.54
CA THR A 412 17.20 -10.62 -1.02
C THR A 412 16.65 -9.35 -0.35
N PHE A 413 16.81 -9.18 0.97
CA PHE A 413 16.37 -7.95 1.65
C PHE A 413 17.07 -6.70 1.11
N TYR A 414 18.39 -6.75 0.99
CA TYR A 414 19.17 -5.60 0.51
C TYR A 414 18.87 -5.26 -0.96
N ILE A 415 18.78 -6.27 -1.83
CA ILE A 415 18.43 -6.06 -3.24
C ILE A 415 17.02 -5.48 -3.36
N CYS A 416 16.03 -6.04 -2.64
CA CYS A 416 14.67 -5.52 -2.66
C CYS A 416 14.63 -4.05 -2.21
N ALA A 417 15.33 -3.69 -1.14
CA ALA A 417 15.40 -2.32 -0.63
C ALA A 417 16.00 -1.34 -1.65
N ILE A 418 17.14 -1.72 -2.27
CA ILE A 418 17.90 -0.87 -3.18
C ILE A 418 17.20 -0.75 -4.54
N LEU A 419 16.50 -1.78 -5.02
CA LEU A 419 15.86 -1.77 -6.33
C LEU A 419 14.42 -1.24 -6.32
N SER A 420 13.72 -1.30 -5.18
CA SER A 420 12.31 -0.93 -5.11
C SER A 420 12.10 0.36 -4.32
N ASN A 421 12.02 0.28 -3.01
CA ASN A 421 11.42 1.32 -2.18
C ASN A 421 12.32 2.55 -2.01
N LEU A 422 13.62 2.38 -1.73
CA LEU A 422 14.50 3.51 -1.44
C LEU A 422 14.62 4.50 -2.62
N PRO A 423 14.94 4.06 -3.86
CA PRO A 423 15.01 4.99 -4.99
C PRO A 423 13.66 5.60 -5.34
N MET A 424 12.58 4.80 -5.25
CA MET A 424 11.23 5.25 -5.59
C MET A 424 10.76 6.34 -4.63
N CYS A 425 10.95 6.13 -3.33
CA CYS A 425 10.63 7.08 -2.28
C CYS A 425 11.38 8.41 -2.46
N LEU A 426 12.70 8.34 -2.64
CA LEU A 426 13.52 9.53 -2.88
C LEU A 426 13.12 10.27 -4.16
N TRP A 427 12.85 9.53 -5.23
CA TRP A 427 12.39 10.10 -6.49
C TRP A 427 11.02 10.77 -6.36
N ASN A 428 10.09 10.16 -5.64
CA ASN A 428 8.74 10.69 -5.43
C ASN A 428 8.78 11.97 -4.60
N VAL A 429 9.55 12.00 -3.52
CA VAL A 429 9.74 13.23 -2.72
C VAL A 429 10.40 14.33 -3.56
N TYR A 430 11.50 14.02 -4.27
CA TYR A 430 12.16 14.99 -5.15
C TYR A 430 11.21 15.56 -6.20
N LYS A 431 10.49 14.67 -6.90
CA LYS A 431 9.53 15.03 -7.94
C LYS A 431 8.39 15.88 -7.39
N SER A 432 7.86 15.53 -6.22
CA SER A 432 6.80 16.27 -5.55
C SER A 432 7.23 17.71 -5.20
N TYR A 433 8.47 17.88 -4.74
CA TYR A 433 9.05 19.20 -4.46
C TYR A 433 9.36 20.01 -5.72
N ARG A 434 9.89 19.35 -6.76
CA ARG A 434 10.17 20.00 -8.06
C ARG A 434 8.88 20.48 -8.73
N ASP A 435 7.83 19.67 -8.68
CA ASP A 435 6.56 19.93 -9.38
C ASP A 435 5.57 20.75 -8.52
N GLY A 436 5.90 21.01 -7.25
CA GLY A 436 5.08 21.82 -6.34
C GLY A 436 3.77 21.16 -5.91
N THR A 437 3.70 19.82 -5.94
CA THR A 437 2.47 19.05 -5.67
C THR A 437 2.36 18.54 -4.24
N GLY A 438 3.46 18.53 -3.48
CA GLY A 438 3.48 18.02 -2.11
C GLY A 438 3.14 19.08 -1.06
N LYS A 439 3.46 18.77 0.21
CA LYS A 439 3.25 19.70 1.34
C LYS A 439 4.28 20.84 1.40
N MET A 440 5.29 20.84 0.52
CA MET A 440 6.29 21.90 0.36
C MET A 440 6.94 22.37 1.67
N ARG A 441 7.23 21.41 2.57
CA ARG A 441 7.84 21.70 3.88
C ARG A 441 9.30 22.15 3.69
N PRO A 442 9.82 23.08 4.50
CA PRO A 442 11.25 23.39 4.48
C PRO A 442 12.08 22.14 4.77
N PHE A 443 13.30 22.07 4.26
CA PHE A 443 14.17 20.89 4.38
C PHE A 443 14.27 20.36 5.82
N SER A 444 14.40 21.27 6.81
CA SER A 444 14.48 20.92 8.22
C SER A 444 13.24 20.20 8.75
N GLU A 445 12.04 20.60 8.33
CA GLU A 445 10.79 19.93 8.71
C GLU A 445 10.56 18.66 7.88
N ALA A 446 11.02 18.63 6.63
CA ALA A 446 10.92 17.45 5.76
C ALA A 446 11.74 16.28 6.29
N VAL A 447 12.95 16.52 6.79
CA VAL A 447 13.84 15.47 7.34
C VAL A 447 13.61 15.20 8.83
N ARG A 448 12.87 16.07 9.53
CA ARG A 448 12.60 15.95 10.97
C ARG A 448 12.10 14.56 11.40
N PRO A 449 11.19 13.89 10.68
CA PRO A 449 10.74 12.55 11.03
C PRO A 449 11.85 11.49 10.99
N LEU A 450 12.93 11.69 10.24
CA LEU A 450 14.02 10.71 10.13
C LEU A 450 14.93 10.71 11.38
N VAL A 451 14.95 11.81 12.14
CA VAL A 451 15.80 11.94 13.34
C VAL A 451 15.55 10.84 14.38
N PRO A 452 14.33 10.59 14.88
CA PRO A 452 14.11 9.60 15.94
C PRO A 452 14.49 8.19 15.51
N VAL A 453 14.20 7.79 14.25
CA VAL A 453 14.58 6.45 13.77
C VAL A 453 16.09 6.33 13.59
N ILE A 454 16.77 7.34 13.06
CA ILE A 454 18.24 7.33 12.92
C ILE A 454 18.91 7.24 14.30
N VAL A 455 18.45 8.02 15.28
CA VAL A 455 18.99 7.99 16.64
C VAL A 455 18.76 6.62 17.29
N LEU A 456 17.56 6.05 17.17
CA LEU A 456 17.27 4.69 17.65
C LEU A 456 18.25 3.67 17.06
N LEU A 457 18.40 3.68 15.73
CA LEU A 457 19.30 2.76 15.04
C LEU A 457 20.73 2.93 15.56
N VAL A 458 21.27 4.14 15.56
CA VAL A 458 22.65 4.39 16.04
C VAL A 458 22.85 3.90 17.48
N VAL A 459 21.95 4.26 18.41
CA VAL A 459 22.07 3.86 19.82
C VAL A 459 22.01 2.34 19.97
N CYS A 460 21.05 1.68 19.32
CA CYS A 460 20.92 0.23 19.43
C CYS A 460 22.06 -0.54 18.75
N THR A 461 22.61 -0.07 17.62
CA THR A 461 23.80 -0.70 17.02
C THR A 461 25.02 -0.54 17.89
N LEU A 462 25.25 0.65 18.46
CA LEU A 462 26.38 0.85 19.38
C LEU A 462 26.28 -0.10 20.57
N TRP A 463 25.08 -0.28 21.12
CA TRP A 463 24.85 -1.24 22.19
C TRP A 463 25.11 -2.68 21.74
N VAL A 464 24.45 -3.13 20.68
CA VAL A 464 24.49 -4.52 20.22
C VAL A 464 25.89 -4.95 19.75
N VAL A 465 26.61 -4.08 19.03
CA VAL A 465 27.93 -4.40 18.45
C VAL A 465 29.04 -4.37 19.50
N TYR A 466 28.96 -3.45 20.46
CA TYR A 466 30.02 -3.25 21.47
C TYR A 466 29.66 -3.82 22.85
N SER A 467 28.52 -4.51 22.99
CA SER A 467 28.11 -5.19 24.22
C SER A 467 29.23 -6.11 24.73
N PRO A 468 29.74 -5.89 25.96
CA PRO A 468 30.79 -6.73 26.55
C PRO A 468 30.34 -8.17 26.80
N ALA A 469 29.04 -8.41 27.00
CA ALA A 469 28.49 -9.75 27.20
C ALA A 469 27.95 -10.39 25.92
N ASP A 470 28.05 -9.71 24.76
CA ASP A 470 27.52 -10.18 23.48
C ASP A 470 26.00 -10.45 23.53
N VAL A 471 25.24 -9.45 24.00
CA VAL A 471 23.80 -9.55 24.28
C VAL A 471 22.97 -10.09 23.12
N ILE A 472 23.36 -9.81 21.88
CA ILE A 472 22.66 -10.26 20.68
C ILE A 472 22.77 -11.77 20.47
N ASN A 473 23.86 -12.39 20.91
CA ASN A 473 24.01 -13.84 20.84
C ASN A 473 23.42 -14.53 22.07
N LEU A 474 23.32 -13.83 23.21
CA LEU A 474 22.70 -14.32 24.45
C LEU A 474 21.17 -14.41 24.36
N ASP A 475 20.49 -13.35 23.92
CA ASP A 475 19.03 -13.35 23.72
C ASP A 475 18.66 -12.52 22.47
N PRO A 476 18.87 -13.09 21.26
CA PRO A 476 18.59 -12.40 20.00
C PRO A 476 17.13 -11.99 19.87
N ARG A 477 16.21 -12.86 20.30
CA ARG A 477 14.78 -12.67 20.15
C ARG A 477 14.29 -11.48 20.97
N CYS A 478 14.74 -11.34 22.21
CA CYS A 478 14.40 -10.19 23.04
C CYS A 478 14.99 -8.90 22.48
N VAL A 479 16.24 -8.90 21.98
CA VAL A 479 16.83 -7.72 21.31
C VAL A 479 15.99 -7.27 20.11
N TYR A 480 15.47 -8.21 19.31
CA TYR A 480 14.57 -7.91 18.19
C TYR A 480 13.25 -7.32 18.65
N VAL A 481 12.65 -7.86 19.72
CA VAL A 481 11.40 -7.35 20.32
C VAL A 481 11.58 -5.92 20.84
N VAL A 482 12.66 -5.63 21.58
CA VAL A 482 12.94 -4.28 22.10
C VAL A 482 13.09 -3.28 20.96
N THR A 483 13.97 -3.58 20.01
CA THR A 483 14.26 -2.68 18.89
C THR A 483 13.01 -2.47 18.03
N GLY A 484 12.29 -3.54 17.71
CA GLY A 484 11.05 -3.50 16.91
C GLY A 484 9.91 -2.78 17.60
N THR A 485 9.75 -2.93 18.92
CA THR A 485 8.69 -2.24 19.69
C THR A 485 8.95 -0.73 19.78
N ILE A 486 10.19 -0.32 20.02
CA ILE A 486 10.54 1.11 20.06
C ILE A 486 10.41 1.72 18.66
N PHE A 487 10.86 1.00 17.62
CA PHE A 487 10.66 1.39 16.22
C PHE A 487 9.17 1.61 15.91
N SER A 488 8.32 0.65 16.26
CA SER A 488 6.88 0.73 16.07
C SER A 488 6.28 1.93 16.82
N ASN A 489 6.74 2.22 18.04
CA ASN A 489 6.29 3.42 18.76
C ASN A 489 6.65 4.73 18.03
N ILE A 490 7.87 4.82 17.49
CA ILE A 490 8.31 5.97 16.68
C ILE A 490 7.44 6.06 15.42
N CYS A 491 7.17 4.94 14.76
CA CYS A 491 6.37 4.91 13.54
C CYS A 491 4.92 5.34 13.77
N CYS A 492 4.25 4.82 14.82
CA CYS A 492 2.89 5.25 15.17
C CYS A 492 2.80 6.75 15.44
N ARG A 493 3.83 7.36 16.06
CA ARG A 493 3.88 8.82 16.26
C ARG A 493 4.02 9.59 14.95
N LEU A 494 4.80 9.08 13.99
CA LEU A 494 4.86 9.63 12.64
C LEU A 494 3.50 9.53 11.94
N ILE A 495 2.86 8.36 11.98
CA ILE A 495 1.52 8.13 11.39
C ILE A 495 0.50 9.12 11.96
N VAL A 496 0.42 9.24 13.29
CA VAL A 496 -0.45 10.24 13.94
C VAL A 496 -0.16 11.65 13.48
N ALA A 497 1.12 12.05 13.43
CA ALA A 497 1.50 13.40 12.99
C ALA A 497 1.10 13.68 11.54
N MET A 498 1.15 12.67 10.66
CA MET A 498 0.72 12.81 9.27
C MET A 498 -0.79 12.97 9.14
N MET A 499 -1.55 12.17 9.90
CA MET A 499 -3.02 12.16 9.87
C MET A 499 -3.62 13.40 10.52
N SER A 500 -3.04 13.87 11.62
CA SER A 500 -3.49 15.06 12.35
C SER A 500 -2.88 16.37 11.82
N SER A 501 -1.97 16.29 10.85
CA SER A 501 -1.12 17.42 10.42
C SER A 501 -0.33 18.08 11.55
N ALA A 502 -0.13 17.38 12.68
CA ALA A 502 0.70 17.85 13.78
C ALA A 502 2.19 17.82 13.42
N ARG A 503 2.97 18.64 14.12
CA ARG A 503 4.43 18.65 13.96
C ARG A 503 5.03 17.39 14.60
N CYS A 504 5.91 16.70 13.88
CA CYS A 504 6.57 15.49 14.40
C CYS A 504 7.46 15.81 15.61
N GLU A 505 7.49 14.90 16.58
CA GLU A 505 8.43 14.97 17.70
C GLU A 505 9.85 14.67 17.20
N LEU A 506 10.85 15.39 17.72
CA LEU A 506 12.25 15.23 17.28
C LEU A 506 12.90 13.99 17.91
N LEU A 507 12.53 13.68 19.15
CA LEU A 507 13.03 12.53 19.90
C LEU A 507 11.86 11.81 20.56
N ASN A 508 11.84 10.50 20.40
CA ASN A 508 10.95 9.64 21.16
C ASN A 508 11.53 9.44 22.56
N TRP A 509 10.71 9.57 23.59
CA TRP A 509 11.17 9.47 24.97
C TRP A 509 11.77 8.09 25.31
N LEU A 510 11.37 7.01 24.63
CA LEU A 510 11.92 5.65 24.80
C LEU A 510 13.39 5.54 24.35
N ILE A 511 13.89 6.49 23.57
CA ILE A 511 15.31 6.54 23.19
C ILE A 511 16.18 6.83 24.42
N LEU A 512 15.70 7.63 25.38
CA LEU A 512 16.46 7.96 26.59
C LEU A 512 16.76 6.75 27.48
N PRO A 513 15.76 5.94 27.94
CA PRO A 513 16.06 4.74 28.73
C PRO A 513 16.88 3.73 27.92
N THR A 514 16.69 3.64 26.59
CA THR A 514 17.52 2.79 25.72
C THR A 514 18.97 3.25 25.72
N GLY A 515 19.23 4.56 25.60
CA GLY A 515 20.58 5.13 25.66
C GLY A 515 21.24 4.96 27.02
N ILE A 516 20.47 5.04 28.11
CA ILE A 516 20.96 4.77 29.47
C ILE A 516 21.36 3.30 29.60
N VAL A 517 20.49 2.37 29.18
CA VAL A 517 20.78 0.92 29.21
C VAL A 517 22.01 0.61 28.36
N ALA A 518 22.11 1.16 27.15
CA ALA A 518 23.27 1.02 26.28
C ALA A 518 24.56 1.54 26.96
N ALA A 519 24.55 2.75 27.50
CA ALA A 519 25.71 3.34 28.14
C ALA A 519 26.15 2.56 29.39
N VAL A 520 25.20 2.11 30.22
CA VAL A 520 25.50 1.30 31.41
C VAL A 520 26.03 -0.07 31.01
N SER A 521 25.42 -0.75 30.04
CA SER A 521 25.89 -2.04 29.51
C SER A 521 27.36 -1.95 29.06
N LEU A 522 27.72 -0.93 28.28
CA LEU A 522 29.08 -0.74 27.77
C LEU A 522 30.12 -0.48 28.86
N MET A 523 29.69 -0.07 30.06
CA MET A 523 30.56 0.14 31.22
C MET A 523 30.70 -1.10 32.11
N LEU A 524 29.89 -2.14 31.91
CA LEU A 524 29.92 -3.34 32.75
C LEU A 524 31.09 -4.26 32.37
N PRO A 525 31.77 -4.90 33.35
CA PRO A 525 32.78 -5.91 33.07
C PRO A 525 32.19 -7.15 32.39
N SER A 526 32.87 -7.69 31.37
CA SER A 526 32.39 -8.84 30.59
C SER A 526 32.09 -10.11 31.40
N THR A 527 32.79 -10.34 32.52
CA THR A 527 32.66 -11.57 33.32
C THR A 527 31.52 -11.57 34.34
N THR A 528 30.99 -10.40 34.71
CA THR A 528 29.92 -10.25 35.72
C THR A 528 28.71 -9.46 35.19
N GLY A 529 28.83 -8.82 34.04
CA GLY A 529 27.81 -7.95 33.44
C GLY A 529 26.69 -8.68 32.71
N ALA A 530 26.86 -9.94 32.28
CA ALA A 530 25.89 -10.62 31.41
C ALA A 530 24.47 -10.72 32.00
N SER A 531 24.35 -11.15 33.26
CA SER A 531 23.04 -11.26 33.93
C SER A 531 22.41 -9.89 34.18
N ALA A 532 23.23 -8.87 34.48
CA ALA A 532 22.76 -7.50 34.66
C ALA A 532 22.30 -6.89 33.33
N GLU A 533 23.04 -7.14 32.24
CA GLU A 533 22.70 -6.71 30.89
C GLU A 533 21.40 -7.35 30.39
N LEU A 534 21.21 -8.66 30.58
CA LEU A 534 19.94 -9.33 30.29
C LEU A 534 18.80 -8.80 31.16
N GLY A 535 19.04 -8.56 32.45
CA GLY A 535 18.05 -7.94 33.34
C GLY A 535 17.59 -6.56 32.85
N MET A 536 18.54 -5.73 32.39
CA MET A 536 18.24 -4.43 31.79
C MET A 536 17.50 -4.56 30.45
N LEU A 537 17.87 -5.53 29.61
CA LEU A 537 17.18 -5.83 28.36
C LEU A 537 15.70 -6.19 28.60
N TYR A 538 15.42 -7.09 29.54
CA TYR A 538 14.05 -7.49 29.89
C TYR A 538 13.24 -6.35 30.51
N ALA A 539 13.85 -5.54 31.38
CA ALA A 539 13.21 -4.35 31.92
C ALA A 539 12.85 -3.36 30.80
N LEU A 540 13.77 -3.13 29.85
CA LEU A 540 13.53 -2.25 28.71
C LEU A 540 12.44 -2.81 27.78
N ALA A 541 12.40 -4.12 27.55
CA ALA A 541 11.34 -4.78 26.79
C ALA A 541 9.96 -4.52 27.42
N LEU A 542 9.83 -4.76 28.73
CA LEU A 542 8.59 -4.51 29.45
C LEU A 542 8.16 -3.04 29.37
N ILE A 543 9.10 -2.11 29.63
CA ILE A 543 8.82 -0.67 29.56
C ILE A 543 8.38 -0.26 28.16
N ALA A 544 9.09 -0.71 27.11
CA ALA A 544 8.78 -0.37 25.72
C ALA A 544 7.42 -0.93 25.30
N THR A 545 7.11 -2.19 25.63
CA THR A 545 5.82 -2.82 25.28
C THR A 545 4.67 -2.14 26.02
N VAL A 546 4.77 -1.91 27.33
CA VAL A 546 3.73 -1.21 28.10
C VAL A 546 3.52 0.21 27.58
N ALA A 547 4.61 0.94 27.31
CA ALA A 547 4.55 2.28 26.73
C ALA A 547 3.87 2.30 25.36
N HIS A 548 4.17 1.31 24.52
CA HIS A 548 3.59 1.20 23.19
C HIS A 548 2.09 0.89 23.25
N VAL A 549 1.69 -0.12 24.03
CA VAL A 549 0.28 -0.48 24.23
C VAL A 549 -0.49 0.69 24.82
N HIS A 550 0.06 1.33 25.87
CA HIS A 550 -0.56 2.51 26.47
C HIS A 550 -0.76 3.63 25.45
N TYR A 551 0.26 3.95 24.65
CA TYR A 551 0.14 4.94 23.58
C TYR A 551 -0.98 4.59 22.59
N GLY A 552 -1.01 3.35 22.09
CA GLY A 552 -2.08 2.87 21.21
C GLY A 552 -3.47 3.02 21.83
N THR A 553 -3.65 2.59 23.08
CA THR A 553 -4.95 2.74 23.78
C THR A 553 -5.37 4.19 23.99
N CYS A 554 -4.43 5.09 24.27
CA CYS A 554 -4.72 6.51 24.43
C CYS A 554 -5.16 7.15 23.12
N VAL A 555 -4.50 6.81 22.00
CA VAL A 555 -4.89 7.36 20.70
C VAL A 555 -6.25 6.82 20.26
N VAL A 556 -6.52 5.53 20.45
CA VAL A 556 -7.83 4.94 20.13
C VAL A 556 -8.96 5.49 21.00
N ARG A 557 -8.69 5.89 22.25
CA ARG A 557 -9.69 6.56 23.11
C ARG A 557 -9.93 8.03 22.77
N ALA A 558 -8.96 8.67 22.13
CA ALA A 558 -9.01 10.10 21.80
C ALA A 558 -9.61 10.38 20.42
N GLY A 559 -9.59 9.40 19.51
CA GLY A 559 -10.34 9.41 18.25
C GLY A 559 -11.73 8.84 18.42
#